data_AF-A0A9E2QHF4-F1
#
_entry.id   AF-A0A9E2QHF4-F1
#
_cell.length_a   1.000
_cell.length_b   1.000
_cell.length_c   1.000
_cell.angle_alpha   90.00
_cell.angle_beta   90.00
_cell.angle_gamma   90.00
#
_symmetry.space_group_name_H-M   'P 1'
#
loop_
_entity.id
_entity.type
_entity.pdbx_description
1 polymer ?
#
loop_
_entity_poly.entity_id
_entity_poly.type
_entity_poly.pdbx_seq_one_letter_code
_entity_poly.pdbx_strand_id
1 'polypeptide(L)'
;MKLEDFDYSLPKELIAKKPASPRDSAKLLRYNRLNKKCVHSRFDEIVCFLQKGDVLVLNNTRVIPARLIAKRIDTDGKLGRKFKILLLEEKK
;
A
#
# COMPACT_ATOMS: atom_id res chain seq x y z
N MET A 1 15.99 -0.17 18.56
CA MET A 1 15.76 -1.09 17.43
C MET A 1 16.82 -0.83 16.41
N LYS A 2 17.61 -1.85 16.08
CA LYS A 2 18.60 -1.80 15.02
C LYS A 2 18.03 -2.49 13.79
N LEU A 3 18.65 -2.28 12.62
CA LEU A 3 18.17 -2.87 11.37
C LEU A 3 18.22 -4.41 11.42
N GLU A 4 19.23 -4.93 12.10
CA GLU A 4 19.50 -6.36 12.23
C GLU A 4 18.42 -7.11 13.02
N ASP A 5 17.64 -6.42 13.86
CA ASP A 5 16.52 -6.99 14.61
C ASP A 5 15.39 -7.50 13.68
N PHE A 6 15.43 -7.14 12.39
CA PHE A 6 14.44 -7.49 11.37
C PHE A 6 15.01 -8.38 10.25
N ASP A 7 16.27 -8.81 10.35
CA ASP A 7 16.88 -9.67 9.35
C ASP A 7 16.43 -11.14 9.52
N TYR A 8 16.25 -11.84 8.39
CA TYR A 8 15.87 -13.26 8.39
C TYR A 8 16.34 -13.96 7.11
N SER A 9 16.53 -15.28 7.21
CA SER A 9 16.91 -16.08 6.04
C SER A 9 15.73 -16.21 5.07
N LEU A 10 15.86 -15.61 3.88
CA LEU A 10 14.89 -15.70 2.78
C LEU A 10 15.56 -16.30 1.54
N PRO A 11 15.36 -17.61 1.26
CA PRO A 11 15.79 -18.21 0.02
C PRO A 11 15.15 -17.52 -1.20
N LYS A 12 15.95 -17.25 -2.24
CA LYS A 12 15.52 -16.45 -3.40
C LYS A 12 14.39 -17.12 -4.19
N GLU A 13 14.35 -18.44 -4.18
CA GLU A 13 13.33 -19.27 -4.81
C GLU A 13 11.94 -19.12 -4.18
N LEU A 14 11.87 -18.67 -2.92
CA LEU A 14 10.60 -18.41 -2.22
C LEU A 14 10.02 -17.02 -2.53
N ILE A 15 10.75 -16.18 -3.27
CA ILE A 15 10.26 -14.87 -3.73
C ILE A 15 9.41 -15.08 -4.99
N ALA A 16 8.11 -14.85 -4.87
CA ALA A 16 7.18 -14.99 -5.98
C ALA A 16 7.50 -14.00 -7.12
N LYS A 17 7.72 -14.54 -8.33
CA LYS A 17 7.96 -13.73 -9.55
C LYS A 17 6.68 -13.36 -10.30
N LYS A 18 5.60 -14.11 -10.05
CA LYS A 18 4.27 -13.93 -10.63
C LYS A 18 3.22 -14.18 -9.54
N PRO A 19 2.04 -13.54 -9.61
CA PRO A 19 0.96 -13.83 -8.68
C PRO A 19 0.45 -15.27 -8.84
N ALA A 20 -0.16 -15.80 -7.77
CA ALA A 20 -0.94 -17.03 -7.86
C ALA A 20 -2.13 -16.85 -8.82
N SER A 21 -2.54 -17.94 -9.48
CA SER A 21 -3.69 -17.96 -10.37
C SER A 21 -4.55 -19.21 -10.08
N PRO A 22 -5.82 -19.05 -9.68
CA PRO A 22 -6.54 -17.81 -9.35
C PRO A 22 -5.90 -17.01 -8.20
N ARG A 23 -6.16 -15.70 -8.10
CA ARG A 23 -5.47 -14.81 -7.14
C ARG A 23 -5.69 -15.20 -5.68
N ASP A 24 -6.90 -15.64 -5.35
CA ASP A 24 -7.35 -16.09 -4.04
C ASP A 24 -6.84 -17.49 -3.65
N SER A 25 -6.21 -18.23 -4.58
CA SER A 25 -5.53 -19.49 -4.28
C SER A 25 -4.21 -19.34 -3.52
N ALA A 26 -3.75 -18.09 -3.32
CA ALA A 26 -2.55 -17.80 -2.54
C ALA A 26 -2.67 -18.31 -1.09
N LYS A 27 -1.55 -18.77 -0.52
CA LYS A 27 -1.49 -19.18 0.88
C LYS A 27 -1.74 -17.98 1.80
N LEU A 28 -2.51 -18.20 2.86
CA LEU A 28 -2.76 -17.24 3.93
C LEU A 28 -2.16 -17.77 5.25
N LEU A 29 -1.22 -17.03 5.84
CA LEU A 29 -0.73 -17.29 7.19
C LEU A 29 -1.57 -16.49 8.18
N ARG A 30 -2.38 -17.18 8.99
CA ARG A 30 -3.10 -16.57 10.10
C ARG A 30 -2.26 -16.64 11.36
N TYR A 31 -1.85 -15.48 11.86
CA TYR A 31 -1.14 -15.36 13.13
C TYR A 31 -2.05 -14.78 14.22
N ASN A 32 -2.34 -15.56 15.26
CA ASN A 32 -3.08 -15.08 16.41
C ASN A 32 -2.12 -14.46 17.43
N ARG A 33 -2.21 -13.14 17.62
CA ARG A 33 -1.33 -12.37 18.51
C ARG A 33 -1.49 -12.72 20.00
N LEU A 34 -2.68 -13.14 20.43
CA LEU A 34 -2.96 -13.41 21.85
C LEU A 34 -2.31 -14.71 22.33
N ASN A 35 -2.39 -15.76 21.51
CA ASN A 35 -1.88 -17.10 21.86
C ASN A 35 -0.67 -17.55 21.03
N LYS A 36 -0.14 -16.66 20.17
CA LYS A 36 1.01 -16.89 19.29
C LYS A 36 0.86 -18.08 18.34
N LYS A 37 -0.37 -18.53 18.06
CA LYS A 37 -0.61 -19.66 17.15
C LYS A 37 -0.57 -19.23 15.69
N CYS A 38 0.08 -20.05 14.88
CA CYS A 38 0.08 -19.97 13.42
C CYS A 38 -0.88 -21.01 12.84
N VAL A 39 -1.70 -20.59 11.88
CA VAL A 39 -2.54 -21.49 11.08
C VAL A 39 -2.28 -21.19 9.60
N HIS A 40 -2.04 -22.24 8.82
CA HIS A 40 -1.94 -22.15 7.37
C HIS A 40 -3.32 -22.39 6.76
N SER A 41 -3.70 -21.53 5.83
CA SER A 41 -4.98 -21.54 5.11
C SER A 41 -4.74 -20.97 3.70
N ARG A 42 -5.82 -20.66 2.98
CA ARG A 42 -5.82 -20.03 1.66
C ARG A 42 -6.61 -18.72 1.71
N PHE A 43 -6.33 -17.82 0.77
CA PHE A 43 -6.94 -16.49 0.79
C PHE A 43 -8.44 -16.52 0.48
N ASP A 44 -8.91 -17.49 -0.30
CA ASP A 44 -10.34 -17.78 -0.52
C ASP A 44 -11.11 -18.06 0.80
N GLU A 45 -10.45 -18.59 1.83
CA GLU A 45 -11.03 -18.84 3.16
C GLU A 45 -11.02 -17.60 4.08
N ILE A 46 -10.54 -16.43 3.65
CA ILE A 46 -10.41 -15.24 4.50
C ILE A 46 -11.74 -14.83 5.17
N VAL A 47 -12.86 -15.06 4.48
CA VAL A 47 -14.21 -14.74 4.94
C VAL A 47 -14.59 -15.51 6.22
N CYS A 48 -13.99 -16.68 6.45
CA CYS A 48 -14.22 -17.49 7.65
C CYS A 48 -13.62 -16.87 8.92
N PHE A 49 -12.76 -15.85 8.77
CA PHE A 49 -12.08 -15.18 9.88
C PHE A 49 -12.64 -13.80 10.21
N LEU A 50 -13.58 -13.29 9.41
CA LEU A 50 -14.26 -12.03 9.63
C LEU A 50 -15.56 -12.24 10.40
N GLN A 51 -15.90 -11.29 11.26
CA GLN A 51 -17.12 -11.29 12.05
C GLN A 51 -18.05 -10.17 11.59
N LYS A 52 -19.34 -10.32 11.90
CA LYS A 52 -20.32 -9.26 11.67
C LYS A 52 -19.91 -8.01 12.46
N GLY A 53 -19.77 -6.89 11.76
CA GLY A 53 -19.32 -5.61 12.32
C GLY A 53 -17.87 -5.27 12.00
N ASP A 54 -17.09 -6.22 11.47
CA ASP A 54 -15.74 -5.91 10.98
C ASP A 54 -15.78 -5.00 9.76
N VAL A 55 -14.80 -4.10 9.66
CA VAL A 55 -14.64 -3.17 8.53
C VAL A 55 -13.36 -3.50 7.79
N LEU A 56 -13.49 -3.88 6.52
CA LEU A 56 -12.35 -4.07 5.63
C LEU A 56 -12.01 -2.76 4.94
N VAL A 57 -10.93 -2.12 5.39
CA VAL A 57 -10.42 -0.89 4.75
C VAL A 57 -9.51 -1.28 3.59
N LEU A 58 -9.96 -0.99 2.37
CA LEU A 58 -9.20 -1.26 1.14
C LEU A 58 -8.56 0.04 0.65
N ASN A 59 -7.27 -0.04 0.30
CA ASN A 59 -6.61 1.06 -0.37
C ASN A 59 -6.97 1.05 -1.86
N ASN A 60 -7.73 2.05 -2.30
CA ASN A 60 -8.02 2.28 -3.71
C ASN A 60 -7.15 3.43 -4.22
N THR A 61 -6.05 3.11 -4.92
CA THR A 61 -5.13 4.12 -5.44
C THR A 61 -5.64 4.69 -6.76
N ARG A 62 -5.65 6.03 -6.87
CA ARG A 62 -6.00 6.74 -8.09
C ARG A 62 -4.87 7.68 -8.49
N VAL A 63 -4.48 7.63 -9.76
CA VAL A 63 -3.57 8.63 -10.34
C VAL A 63 -4.38 9.90 -10.61
N ILE A 64 -3.99 11.01 -9.98
CA ILE A 64 -4.54 12.33 -10.29
C ILE A 64 -3.49 13.06 -11.14
N PRO A 65 -3.78 13.42 -12.41
CA PRO A 65 -2.89 14.24 -13.24
C PRO A 65 -2.93 15.69 -12.74
N ALA A 66 -2.23 15.91 -11.63
CA ALA A 66 -2.41 17.08 -10.77
C ALA A 66 -1.19 18.01 -10.71
N ARG A 67 -0.13 17.67 -11.45
CA ARG A 67 1.18 18.32 -11.34
C ARG A 67 1.28 19.49 -12.31
N LEU A 68 1.27 20.70 -11.77
CA LEU A 68 1.49 21.94 -12.51
C LEU A 68 2.89 22.51 -12.21
N ILE A 69 3.48 23.17 -13.21
CA ILE A 69 4.73 23.92 -13.05
C ILE A 69 4.37 25.40 -13.25
N ALA A 70 4.63 26.22 -12.24
CA ALA A 70 4.35 27.65 -12.28
C ALA A 70 5.62 28.48 -12.05
N LYS A 71 5.57 29.73 -12.49
CA LYS A 71 6.57 30.76 -12.15
C LYS A 71 5.83 31.92 -11.49
N ARG A 72 6.40 32.46 -10.41
CA ARG A 72 5.87 33.68 -9.81
C ARG A 72 6.12 34.86 -10.76
N ILE A 73 5.16 35.77 -10.88
CA ILE A 73 5.37 37.08 -11.50
C ILE A 73 5.66 38.04 -10.35
N ASP A 74 6.82 38.67 -10.35
CA ASP A 74 7.22 39.65 -9.33
C ASP A 74 6.55 41.01 -9.62
N THR A 75 6.51 41.90 -8.62
CA THR A 75 5.81 43.21 -8.69
C THR A 75 6.35 44.15 -9.77
N ASP A 76 7.57 43.92 -10.26
CA ASP A 76 8.18 44.65 -11.39
C ASP A 76 7.91 43.98 -12.75
N GLY A 77 7.01 42.99 -12.81
CA GLY A 77 6.64 42.26 -14.01
C GLY A 77 7.63 41.19 -14.45
N LYS A 78 8.73 40.98 -13.71
CA LYS A 78 9.73 39.95 -14.05
C LYS A 78 9.30 38.56 -13.61
N LEU A 79 9.77 37.56 -14.35
CA LEU A 79 9.58 36.16 -14.01
C LEU A 79 10.48 35.79 -12.82
N GLY A 80 9.85 35.49 -11.70
CA GLY A 80 10.48 35.06 -10.47
C GLY A 80 10.66 33.53 -10.38
N ARG A 81 10.73 33.04 -9.13
CA ARG A 81 11.02 31.63 -8.81
C ARG A 81 10.01 30.65 -9.42
N LYS A 82 10.50 29.46 -9.80
CA LYS A 82 9.69 28.32 -10.23
C LYS A 82 9.15 27.55 -9.02
N PHE A 83 7.90 27.10 -9.08
CA PHE A 83 7.29 26.23 -8.08
C PHE A 83 6.50 25.11 -8.75
N LYS A 84 6.33 23.99 -8.04
CA LYS A 84 5.51 22.86 -8.46
C LYS A 84 4.25 22.85 -7.59
N ILE A 85 3.09 22.69 -8.22
CA ILE A 85 1.80 22.56 -7.54
C ILE A 85 1.30 21.15 -7.80
N LEU A 86 0.86 20.46 -6.74
CA LEU A 86 0.20 19.16 -6.83
C LEU A 86 -1.22 19.32 -6.29
N LEU A 87 -2.21 19.21 -7.17
CA LEU A 87 -3.62 19.16 -6.81
C LEU A 87 -3.91 17.84 -6.06
N LEU A 88 -4.36 17.92 -4.82
CA LEU A 88 -4.62 16.74 -3.98
C LEU A 88 -6.06 16.23 -4.10
N GLU A 89 -7.00 17.14 -4.32
CA GLU A 89 -8.42 16.84 -4.38
C GLU A 89 -9.15 17.84 -5.28
N GLU A 90 -10.10 17.35 -6.07
CA GLU A 90 -11.08 18.17 -6.79
C GLU A 90 -12.38 18.16 -5.98
N LYS A 91 -12.73 19.28 -5.35
CA LYS A 91 -14.04 19.43 -4.70
C LYS A 91 -15.09 19.58 -5.80
N LYS A 92 -16.00 18.61 -5.89
CA LYS A 92 -17.23 18.72 -6.67
C LYS A 92 -18.29 19.50 -5.92
#